data_AF-A0A705VVJ1-F1
#
_entry.id   AF-A0A705VVJ1-F1
#
_cell.length_a   1.000
_cell.length_b   1.000
_cell.length_c   1.000
_cell.angle_alpha   90.00
_cell.angle_beta   90.00
_cell.angle_gamma   90.00
#
_symmetry.space_group_name_H-M   'P 1'
#
loop_
_entity.id
_entity.type
_entity.pdbx_description
1 polymer ?
#
loop_
_entity_poly.entity_id
_entity_poly.type
_entity_poly.pdbx_seq_one_letter_code
_entity_poly.pdbx_strand_id
1 'polypeptide(L)'
;MQENISVTHARNLIADDAGSELQAMLSQLLEIYDVKTLVAHLNGLGEQHWSPAIFKRVMMNAAWHRLSDNELTCLKTELPTPPAHHPHYAFRFIDLFAGIGGIRRGFEAIGGQCVFTSEWNKHAVRTYKANYFCDPLQHRFNEDIRDITLSHREGVSDDEAAEHIRQHIPQHDVLLAGFPCQPFSLAGVSKKNALGRAHG
;
A
#
# COMPACT_ATOMS: atom_id res chain seq x y z
N MET A 1 -26.31 -10.10 40.34
CA MET A 1 -26.51 -11.11 39.29
C MET A 1 -25.35 -10.95 38.32
N GLN A 2 -24.27 -11.70 38.53
CA GLN A 2 -23.12 -11.71 37.61
C GLN A 2 -23.52 -12.61 36.45
N GLU A 3 -23.72 -12.03 35.27
CA GLU A 3 -24.00 -12.79 34.05
C GLU A 3 -22.73 -13.52 33.62
N ASN A 4 -22.79 -14.85 33.66
CA ASN A 4 -21.80 -15.74 33.08
C ASN A 4 -21.80 -15.56 31.55
N ILE A 5 -20.89 -14.74 31.03
CA ILE A 5 -20.58 -14.71 29.60
C ILE A 5 -20.01 -16.09 29.25
N SER A 6 -20.80 -16.89 28.55
CA SER A 6 -20.48 -18.27 28.19
C SER A 6 -19.18 -18.35 27.39
N VAL A 7 -18.28 -19.25 27.78
CA VAL A 7 -16.98 -19.55 27.13
C VAL A 7 -17.14 -19.80 25.62
N THR A 8 -18.31 -20.28 25.18
CA THR A 8 -18.65 -20.52 23.79
C THR A 8 -18.80 -19.23 22.97
N HIS A 9 -19.31 -18.15 23.58
CA HIS A 9 -19.47 -16.86 22.90
C HIS A 9 -18.13 -16.15 22.72
N ALA A 10 -17.26 -16.21 23.75
CA ALA A 10 -15.89 -15.70 23.65
C ALA A 10 -15.06 -16.49 22.61
N ARG A 11 -15.20 -17.82 22.55
CA ARG A 11 -14.54 -18.65 21.53
C ARG A 11 -14.99 -18.35 20.10
N ASN A 12 -16.28 -18.07 19.90
CA ASN A 12 -16.79 -17.72 18.57
C ASN A 12 -16.31 -16.33 18.13
N LEU A 13 -16.28 -15.35 19.05
CA LEU A 13 -15.71 -14.02 18.76
C LEU A 13 -14.22 -14.06 18.43
N ILE A 14 -13.43 -14.86 19.17
CA ILE A 14 -11.99 -15.05 18.90
C ILE A 14 -11.76 -15.80 17.59
N ALA A 15 -12.60 -16.77 17.24
CA ALA A 15 -12.51 -17.51 15.97
C ALA A 15 -12.88 -16.63 14.76
N ASP A 16 -13.89 -15.76 14.90
CA ASP A 16 -14.28 -14.79 13.88
C ASP A 16 -13.17 -13.72 13.68
N ASP A 17 -12.53 -13.27 14.76
CA ASP A 17 -11.43 -12.31 14.73
C ASP A 17 -10.17 -12.90 14.06
N ALA A 18 -9.75 -14.10 14.47
CA ALA A 18 -8.62 -14.80 13.87
C ALA A 18 -8.83 -15.11 12.38
N GLY A 19 -10.06 -15.44 11.98
CA GLY A 19 -10.42 -15.63 10.58
C GLY A 19 -10.36 -14.33 9.77
N SER A 20 -10.76 -13.21 10.38
CA SER A 20 -10.68 -11.87 9.78
C SER A 20 -9.23 -11.43 9.58
N GLU A 21 -8.37 -11.60 10.59
CA GLU A 21 -6.94 -11.28 10.52
C GLU A 21 -6.24 -12.08 9.43
N LEU A 22 -6.53 -13.39 9.35
CA LEU A 22 -5.95 -14.25 8.33
C LEU A 22 -6.39 -13.84 6.92
N GLN A 23 -7.68 -13.54 6.74
CA GLN A 23 -8.20 -13.04 5.47
C GLN A 23 -7.51 -11.73 5.07
N ALA A 24 -7.30 -10.81 6.00
CA ALA A 24 -6.61 -9.54 5.75
C ALA A 24 -5.15 -9.78 5.32
N MET A 25 -4.41 -10.62 6.05
CA MET A 25 -3.03 -10.98 5.75
C MET A 25 -2.89 -11.63 4.36
N LEU A 26 -3.75 -12.59 4.03
CA LEU A 26 -3.74 -13.23 2.71
C LEU A 26 -4.12 -12.27 1.59
N SER A 27 -5.03 -11.33 1.86
CA SER A 27 -5.38 -10.28 0.91
C SER A 27 -4.19 -9.36 0.64
N GLN A 28 -3.44 -8.97 1.68
CA GLN A 28 -2.20 -8.19 1.53
C GLN A 28 -1.15 -8.93 0.70
N LEU A 29 -0.97 -10.24 0.94
CA LEU A 29 -0.06 -11.05 0.13
C LEU A 29 -0.47 -11.07 -1.35
N LEU A 30 -1.76 -11.10 -1.66
CA LEU A 30 -2.27 -11.06 -3.04
C LEU A 30 -2.11 -9.70 -3.72
N GLU A 31 -1.88 -8.63 -2.96
CA GLU A 31 -1.48 -7.34 -3.52
C GLU A 31 0.00 -7.30 -3.94
N ILE A 32 0.82 -8.23 -3.43
CA ILE A 32 2.27 -8.31 -3.65
C ILE A 32 2.63 -9.44 -4.63
N TYR A 33 2.08 -10.63 -4.39
CA TYR A 33 2.42 -11.87 -5.08
C TYR A 33 1.23 -12.36 -5.88
N ASP A 34 1.51 -12.97 -7.03
CA ASP A 34 0.44 -13.67 -7.74
C ASP A 34 0.17 -15.02 -7.07
N VAL A 35 -1.02 -15.58 -7.36
CA VAL A 35 -1.45 -16.86 -6.76
C VAL A 35 -0.46 -17.99 -7.08
N LYS A 36 0.22 -17.98 -8.23
CA LYS A 36 1.15 -19.04 -8.59
C LYS A 36 2.40 -18.98 -7.70
N THR A 37 2.91 -17.78 -7.43
CA THR A 37 4.03 -17.57 -6.49
C THR A 37 3.69 -18.09 -5.10
N LEU A 38 2.53 -17.68 -4.53
CA LEU A 38 2.13 -18.14 -3.18
C LEU A 38 1.94 -19.66 -3.12
N VAL A 39 1.32 -20.25 -4.14
CA VAL A 39 1.17 -21.71 -4.24
C VAL A 39 2.53 -22.41 -4.37
N ALA A 40 3.50 -21.82 -5.05
CA ALA A 40 4.85 -22.36 -5.14
C ALA A 40 5.56 -22.33 -3.78
N HIS A 41 5.42 -21.25 -3.00
CA HIS A 41 5.99 -21.15 -1.65
C HIS A 41 5.38 -22.23 -0.73
N LEU A 42 4.05 -22.38 -0.75
CA LEU A 42 3.35 -23.40 0.03
C LEU A 42 3.77 -24.83 -0.35
N ASN A 43 3.80 -25.15 -1.64
CA ASN A 43 4.28 -26.46 -2.09
C ASN A 43 5.77 -26.69 -1.76
N GLY A 44 6.58 -25.64 -1.67
CA GLY A 44 7.98 -25.71 -1.28
C GLY A 44 8.21 -26.22 0.15
N LEU A 45 7.23 -26.08 1.04
CA LEU A 45 7.27 -26.64 2.40
C LEU A 45 7.04 -28.16 2.43
N GLY A 46 6.36 -28.71 1.41
CA GLY A 46 6.15 -30.15 1.28
C GLY A 46 5.11 -30.76 2.23
N GLU A 47 4.31 -29.95 2.93
CA GLU A 47 3.33 -30.45 3.91
C GLU A 47 2.00 -30.85 3.25
N GLN A 48 1.45 -29.99 2.39
CA GLN A 48 0.21 -30.25 1.65
C GLN A 48 0.36 -29.97 0.17
N HIS A 49 -0.52 -30.58 -0.62
CA HIS A 49 -0.65 -30.24 -2.03
C HIS A 49 -1.49 -28.96 -2.22
N TRP A 50 -0.88 -27.98 -2.86
CA TRP A 50 -1.52 -26.73 -3.25
C TRP A 50 -1.60 -26.57 -4.76
N SER A 51 -2.75 -26.09 -5.22
CA SER A 51 -2.98 -25.61 -6.57
C SER A 51 -3.64 -24.23 -6.52
N PRO A 52 -3.57 -23.42 -7.60
CA PRO A 52 -4.27 -22.14 -7.63
C PRO A 52 -5.78 -22.25 -7.36
N ALA A 53 -6.41 -23.34 -7.78
CA ALA A 53 -7.82 -23.59 -7.52
C ALA A 53 -8.11 -23.89 -6.04
N ILE A 54 -7.23 -24.67 -5.39
CA ILE A 54 -7.32 -24.96 -3.95
C ILE A 54 -7.13 -23.66 -3.15
N PHE A 55 -6.09 -22.89 -3.45
CA PHE A 55 -5.80 -21.63 -2.77
C PHE A 55 -6.98 -20.64 -2.87
N LYS A 56 -7.52 -20.45 -4.08
CA LYS A 56 -8.70 -19.60 -4.27
C LYS A 56 -9.92 -20.09 -3.49
N ARG A 57 -10.13 -21.40 -3.40
CA ARG A 57 -11.23 -21.97 -2.60
C ARG A 57 -11.05 -21.69 -1.11
N VAL A 58 -9.83 -21.75 -0.59
CA VAL A 58 -9.53 -21.37 0.81
C VAL A 58 -9.91 -19.91 1.06
N MET A 59 -9.50 -19.01 0.16
CA MET A 59 -9.86 -17.58 0.23
C MET A 59 -11.36 -17.32 0.16
N MET A 60 -12.08 -18.02 -0.74
CA MET A 60 -13.51 -17.78 -0.95
C MET A 60 -14.40 -18.35 0.15
N ASN A 61 -14.03 -19.52 0.69
CA ASN A 61 -14.88 -20.25 1.65
C ASN A 61 -14.38 -20.11 3.09
N ALA A 62 -13.41 -19.25 3.34
CA ALA A 62 -12.75 -19.10 4.63
C ALA A 62 -12.29 -20.46 5.23
N ALA A 63 -11.78 -21.35 4.38
CA ALA A 63 -11.37 -22.70 4.78
C ALA A 63 -9.96 -22.70 5.40
N TRP A 64 -9.75 -21.84 6.40
CA TRP A 64 -8.47 -21.54 7.04
C TRP A 64 -7.80 -22.75 7.66
N HIS A 65 -8.58 -23.70 8.17
CA HIS A 65 -8.13 -24.97 8.73
C HIS A 65 -7.28 -25.83 7.77
N ARG A 66 -7.28 -25.50 6.46
CA ARG A 66 -6.41 -26.15 5.49
C ARG A 66 -4.96 -25.70 5.62
N LEU A 67 -4.70 -24.47 6.04
CA LEU A 67 -3.33 -23.98 6.24
C LEU A 67 -2.79 -24.57 7.55
N SER A 68 -1.62 -25.21 7.49
CA SER A 68 -0.91 -25.60 8.71
C SER A 68 -0.30 -24.38 9.40
N ASP A 69 0.12 -24.54 10.66
CA ASP A 69 0.82 -23.47 11.39
C ASP A 69 2.14 -23.08 10.73
N ASN A 70 2.86 -24.03 10.13
CA ASN A 70 4.11 -23.78 9.41
C ASN A 70 3.87 -23.04 8.09
N GLU A 71 2.84 -23.44 7.33
CA GLU A 71 2.42 -22.75 6.11
C GLU A 71 2.01 -21.30 6.41
N LEU A 72 1.24 -21.11 7.49
CA LEU A 72 0.84 -19.79 7.95
C LEU A 72 2.05 -18.94 8.35
N THR A 73 2.99 -19.52 9.09
CA THR A 73 4.23 -18.83 9.49
C THR A 73 5.05 -18.41 8.28
N CYS A 74 5.21 -19.31 7.30
CA CYS A 74 5.92 -19.01 6.05
C CYS A 74 5.26 -17.84 5.30
N LEU A 75 3.93 -17.87 5.10
CA LEU A 75 3.22 -16.77 4.46
C LEU A 75 3.34 -15.45 5.22
N LYS A 76 3.33 -15.48 6.56
CA LYS A 76 3.54 -14.29 7.40
C LYS A 76 4.92 -13.67 7.18
N THR A 77 5.96 -14.49 7.00
CA THR A 77 7.33 -14.00 6.79
C THR A 77 7.55 -13.33 5.43
N GLU A 78 6.62 -13.49 4.48
CA GLU A 78 6.65 -12.81 3.18
C GLU A 78 6.15 -11.36 3.22
N LEU A 79 5.55 -10.93 4.35
CA LEU A 79 5.13 -9.56 4.59
C LEU A 79 6.21 -8.79 5.36
N PRO A 80 6.45 -7.51 5.04
CA PRO A 80 7.37 -6.68 5.79
C PRO A 80 6.87 -6.45 7.21
N THR A 81 7.79 -6.50 8.17
CA THR A 81 7.50 -6.20 9.58
C THR A 81 7.61 -4.71 9.86
N PRO A 82 6.86 -4.17 10.83
CA PRO A 82 7.01 -2.78 11.24
C PRO A 82 8.43 -2.53 11.79
N PRO A 83 8.95 -1.30 11.67
CA PRO A 83 10.24 -0.96 12.25
C PRO A 83 10.21 -1.04 13.77
N ALA A 84 11.37 -1.27 14.42
CA ALA A 84 11.47 -1.48 15.86
C ALA A 84 10.93 -0.32 16.73
N HIS A 85 10.85 0.89 16.19
CA HIS A 85 10.30 2.07 16.88
C HIS A 85 8.78 2.20 16.73
N HIS A 86 8.12 1.37 15.91
CA HIS A 86 6.66 1.36 15.81
C HIS A 86 6.00 1.12 17.19
N PRO A 87 4.92 1.84 17.55
CA PRO A 87 4.16 2.81 16.75
C PRO A 87 4.62 4.27 16.89
N HIS A 88 5.79 4.53 17.50
CA HIS A 88 6.28 5.88 17.79
C HIS A 88 7.31 6.36 16.75
N TYR A 89 6.89 7.29 15.91
CA TYR A 89 7.71 7.86 14.84
C TYR A 89 8.17 9.29 15.16
N ALA A 90 9.32 9.68 14.63
CA ALA A 90 9.92 10.99 14.89
C ALA A 90 9.26 12.12 14.09
N PHE A 91 8.84 11.83 12.86
CA PHE A 91 8.16 12.77 11.96
C PHE A 91 7.38 11.98 10.90
N ARG A 92 6.54 12.67 10.13
CA ARG A 92 5.69 12.11 9.07
C ARG A 92 6.17 12.59 7.71
N PHE A 93 6.16 11.71 6.72
CA PHE A 93 6.51 12.07 5.34
C PHE A 93 5.62 11.40 4.32
N ILE A 94 5.58 11.96 3.11
CA ILE A 94 4.91 11.38 1.95
C ILE A 94 5.93 11.03 0.86
N ASP A 95 5.61 10.03 0.04
CA ASP A 95 6.50 9.51 -1.02
C ASP A 95 5.81 9.56 -2.40
N LEU A 96 6.09 10.58 -3.18
CA LEU A 96 5.51 10.81 -4.51
C LEU A 96 6.42 10.28 -5.61
N PHE A 97 5.86 9.59 -6.60
CA PHE A 97 6.62 8.92 -7.66
C PHE A 97 7.66 7.95 -7.06
N ALA A 98 7.20 7.17 -6.09
CA ALA A 98 8.04 6.43 -5.15
C ALA A 98 8.89 5.33 -5.79
N GLY A 99 8.48 4.84 -6.97
CA GLY A 99 9.05 3.65 -7.58
C GLY A 99 9.01 2.48 -6.60
N ILE A 100 10.18 1.91 -6.31
CA ILE A 100 10.34 0.83 -5.33
C ILE A 100 10.80 1.33 -3.95
N GLY A 101 10.68 2.62 -3.66
CA GLY A 101 10.91 3.20 -2.32
C GLY A 101 12.37 3.57 -2.02
N GLY A 102 13.16 3.91 -3.03
CA GLY A 102 14.57 4.25 -2.84
C GLY A 102 14.78 5.44 -1.89
N ILE A 103 13.97 6.49 -2.02
CA ILE A 103 14.05 7.69 -1.17
C ILE A 103 13.46 7.39 0.23
N ARG A 104 12.31 6.71 0.30
CA ARG A 104 11.67 6.26 1.56
C ARG A 104 12.65 5.58 2.50
N ARG A 105 13.50 4.69 1.99
CA ARG A 105 14.51 3.96 2.79
C ARG A 105 15.36 4.89 3.67
N GLY A 106 15.77 6.03 3.14
CA GLY A 106 16.59 7.00 3.88
C GLY A 106 15.82 7.65 5.03
N PHE A 107 14.55 7.98 4.82
CA PHE A 107 13.72 8.68 5.79
C PHE A 107 13.16 7.74 6.87
N GLU A 108 12.85 6.48 6.55
CA GLU A 108 12.52 5.49 7.57
C GLU A 108 13.72 5.15 8.47
N ALA A 109 14.93 5.13 7.92
CA ALA A 109 16.15 4.86 8.69
C ALA A 109 16.41 5.89 9.81
N ILE A 110 15.86 7.10 9.68
CA ILE A 110 15.92 8.16 10.71
C ILE A 110 14.61 8.30 11.50
N GLY A 111 13.73 7.31 11.46
CA GLY A 111 12.51 7.24 12.28
C GLY A 111 11.28 7.91 11.67
N GLY A 112 11.28 8.20 10.37
CA GLY A 112 10.13 8.78 9.68
C GLY A 112 9.01 7.75 9.47
N GLN A 113 7.75 8.20 9.58
CA GLN A 113 6.57 7.46 9.17
C GLN A 113 6.14 7.85 7.75
N CYS A 114 6.09 6.90 6.82
CA CYS A 114 5.44 7.15 5.54
C CYS A 114 3.92 7.11 5.73
N VAL A 115 3.21 8.18 5.34
CA VAL A 115 1.75 8.30 5.57
C VAL A 115 0.94 8.38 4.27
N PHE A 116 1.63 8.53 3.14
CA PHE A 116 1.04 8.51 1.81
C PHE A 116 2.10 8.12 0.78
N THR A 117 1.71 7.31 -0.20
CA THR A 117 2.56 6.92 -1.34
C THR A 117 1.81 7.06 -2.65
N SER A 118 2.42 7.69 -3.65
CA SER A 118 1.91 7.74 -5.02
C SER A 118 2.91 7.06 -5.97
N GLU A 119 2.45 6.02 -6.67
CA GLU A 119 3.23 5.32 -7.68
C GLU A 119 2.31 4.67 -8.72
N TRP A 120 2.51 5.00 -9.99
CA TRP A 120 1.64 4.57 -11.08
C TRP A 120 1.98 3.17 -11.60
N ASN A 121 3.25 2.74 -11.50
CA ASN A 121 3.69 1.46 -12.00
C ASN A 121 3.32 0.34 -11.01
N LYS A 122 2.32 -0.46 -11.37
CA LYS A 122 1.83 -1.58 -10.57
C LYS A 122 2.89 -2.61 -10.19
N HIS A 123 3.90 -2.83 -11.03
CA HIS A 123 5.00 -3.73 -10.69
C HIS A 123 5.92 -3.12 -9.63
N ALA A 124 6.17 -1.81 -9.70
CA ALA A 124 6.93 -1.10 -8.67
C ALA A 124 6.17 -1.10 -7.33
N VAL A 125 4.86 -0.87 -7.34
CA VAL A 125 4.00 -0.95 -6.14
C VAL A 125 4.07 -2.33 -5.48
N ARG A 126 4.06 -3.42 -6.28
CA ARG A 126 4.21 -4.78 -5.75
C ARG A 126 5.54 -4.95 -5.01
N THR A 127 6.65 -4.55 -5.62
CA THR A 127 7.97 -4.59 -4.99
C THR A 127 8.03 -3.69 -3.75
N TYR A 128 7.42 -2.51 -3.81
CA TYR A 128 7.36 -1.58 -2.69
C TYR A 128 6.64 -2.21 -1.49
N LYS A 129 5.43 -2.77 -1.68
CA LYS A 129 4.64 -3.43 -0.64
C LYS A 129 5.31 -4.69 -0.07
N ALA A 130 6.14 -5.38 -0.86
CA ALA A 130 6.94 -6.51 -0.38
C ALA A 130 8.03 -6.10 0.63
N ASN A 131 8.51 -4.85 0.58
CA ASN A 131 9.70 -4.43 1.33
C ASN A 131 9.39 -3.43 2.44
N TYR A 132 8.24 -2.75 2.39
CA TYR A 132 7.91 -1.70 3.34
C TYR A 132 6.58 -1.96 4.04
N PHE A 133 6.63 -1.93 5.38
CA PHE A 133 5.42 -2.01 6.20
C PHE A 133 4.51 -0.81 5.92
N CYS A 134 3.27 -1.08 5.52
CA CYS A 134 2.27 -0.07 5.20
C CYS A 134 0.98 -0.38 5.98
N ASP A 135 0.82 0.25 7.15
CA ASP A 135 -0.38 0.12 7.97
C ASP A 135 -1.60 0.75 7.25
N PRO A 136 -2.62 -0.02 6.85
CA PRO A 136 -3.79 0.51 6.15
C PRO A 136 -4.57 1.59 6.91
N LEU A 137 -4.42 1.66 8.23
CA LEU A 137 -5.06 2.67 9.07
C LEU A 137 -4.31 4.00 9.07
N GLN A 138 -3.01 3.98 8.75
CA GLN A 138 -2.11 5.14 8.85
C GLN A 138 -1.47 5.56 7.52
N HIS A 139 -1.53 4.69 6.50
CA HIS A 139 -0.92 4.86 5.19
C HIS A 139 -1.93 4.64 4.07
N ARG A 140 -1.77 5.38 2.97
CA ARG A 140 -2.62 5.26 1.77
C ARG A 140 -1.78 5.23 0.51
N PHE A 141 -2.25 4.46 -0.47
CA PHE A 141 -1.69 4.43 -1.81
C PHE A 141 -2.54 5.23 -2.80
N ASN A 142 -1.87 5.80 -3.79
CA ASN A 142 -2.47 6.40 -4.98
C ASN A 142 -1.70 5.91 -6.22
N GLU A 143 -2.42 5.62 -7.31
CA GLU A 143 -1.79 5.25 -8.59
C GLU A 143 -1.51 6.51 -9.43
N ASP A 144 -2.54 7.26 -9.80
CA ASP A 144 -2.42 8.49 -10.59
C ASP A 144 -2.58 9.73 -9.71
N ILE A 145 -1.52 10.50 -9.56
CA ILE A 145 -1.53 11.70 -8.71
C ILE A 145 -2.51 12.77 -9.22
N ARG A 146 -2.86 12.74 -10.51
CA ARG A 146 -3.81 13.68 -11.12
C ARG A 146 -5.24 13.49 -10.64
N ASP A 147 -5.58 12.30 -10.13
CA ASP A 147 -6.88 12.04 -9.52
C ASP A 147 -7.03 12.77 -8.19
N ILE A 148 -5.91 13.06 -7.52
CA ILE A 148 -5.88 13.83 -6.27
C ILE A 148 -5.70 15.31 -6.54
N THR A 149 -4.80 15.70 -7.44
CA THR A 149 -4.54 17.12 -7.74
C THR A 149 -5.59 17.74 -8.64
N LEU A 150 -6.42 16.94 -9.29
CA LEU A 150 -7.42 17.35 -10.28
C LEU A 150 -6.82 18.14 -11.46
N SER A 151 -5.50 18.06 -11.68
CA SER A 151 -4.78 18.88 -12.66
C SER A 151 -5.16 18.62 -14.13
N HIS A 152 -5.93 17.57 -14.39
CA HIS A 152 -6.46 17.21 -15.70
C HIS A 152 -7.89 17.73 -15.93
N ARG A 153 -8.53 18.36 -14.93
CA ARG A 153 -9.90 18.87 -15.01
C ARG A 153 -9.90 20.37 -15.19
N GLU A 154 -10.60 20.84 -16.21
CA GLU A 154 -10.88 22.25 -16.41
C GLU A 154 -12.00 22.71 -15.47
N GLY A 155 -11.99 23.99 -15.09
CA GLY A 155 -13.06 24.59 -14.27
C GLY A 155 -13.00 24.29 -12.77
N VAL A 156 -11.98 23.55 -12.31
CA VAL A 156 -11.67 23.42 -10.88
C VAL A 156 -10.77 24.59 -10.48
N SER A 157 -11.17 25.34 -9.46
CA SER A 157 -10.35 26.42 -8.91
C SER A 157 -9.16 25.89 -8.10
N ASP A 158 -8.12 26.69 -7.94
CA ASP A 158 -6.94 26.33 -7.14
C ASP A 158 -7.31 25.99 -5.69
N ASP A 159 -8.27 26.70 -5.10
CA ASP A 159 -8.74 26.48 -3.73
C ASP A 159 -9.47 25.13 -3.58
N GLU A 160 -10.33 24.79 -4.55
CA GLU A 160 -11.02 23.49 -4.60
C GLU A 160 -10.02 22.34 -4.78
N ALA A 161 -9.05 22.50 -5.68
CA ALA A 161 -7.99 21.51 -5.89
C ALA A 161 -7.15 21.34 -4.62
N ALA A 162 -6.77 22.42 -3.95
CA ALA A 162 -5.99 22.37 -2.72
C ALA A 162 -6.76 21.68 -1.58
N GLU A 163 -8.08 21.90 -1.49
CA GLU A 163 -8.92 21.19 -0.51
C GLU A 163 -9.06 19.70 -0.83
N HIS A 164 -9.25 19.36 -2.10
CA HIS A 164 -9.30 17.97 -2.54
C HIS A 164 -7.98 17.23 -2.25
N ILE A 165 -6.83 17.89 -2.45
CA ILE A 165 -5.52 17.34 -2.08
C ILE A 165 -5.46 17.05 -0.58
N ARG A 166 -5.88 17.98 0.29
CA ARG A 166 -5.85 17.82 1.75
C ARG A 166 -6.73 16.67 2.27
N GLN A 167 -7.80 16.32 1.55
CA GLN A 167 -8.66 15.18 1.91
C GLN A 167 -7.98 13.81 1.67
N HIS A 168 -7.06 13.75 0.72
CA HIS A 168 -6.41 12.52 0.28
C HIS A 168 -4.99 12.36 0.81
N ILE A 169 -4.23 13.46 0.90
CA ILE A 169 -2.85 13.49 1.37
C ILE A 169 -2.84 14.02 2.81
N PRO A 170 -2.56 13.16 3.81
CA PRO A 170 -2.54 13.58 5.21
C PRO A 170 -1.47 14.64 5.48
N GLN A 171 -1.62 15.34 6.61
CA GLN A 171 -0.57 16.22 7.13
C GLN A 171 0.75 15.45 7.30
N HIS A 172 1.83 16.09 6.87
CA HIS A 172 3.18 15.57 6.87
C HIS A 172 4.19 16.70 7.07
N ASP A 173 5.38 16.34 7.56
CA ASP A 173 6.47 17.27 7.84
C ASP A 173 7.44 17.36 6.65
N VAL A 174 7.58 16.27 5.90
CA VAL A 174 8.51 16.17 4.76
C VAL A 174 7.81 15.61 3.53
N LEU A 175 8.03 16.23 2.36
CA LEU A 175 7.58 15.74 1.07
C LEU A 175 8.76 15.19 0.27
N LEU A 176 8.65 13.94 -0.18
CA LEU A 176 9.60 13.29 -1.07
C LEU A 176 8.99 13.18 -2.46
N ALA A 177 9.74 13.53 -3.51
CA ALA A 177 9.25 13.44 -4.88
C ALA A 177 10.36 13.14 -5.90
N GLY A 178 10.23 12.02 -6.62
CA GLY A 178 11.08 11.63 -7.74
C GLY A 178 10.44 11.91 -9.11
N PHE A 179 9.99 13.15 -9.35
CA PHE A 179 9.24 13.47 -10.58
C PHE A 179 10.12 13.36 -11.85
N PRO A 180 9.54 12.97 -13.00
CA PRO A 180 10.30 12.86 -14.24
C PRO A 180 10.72 14.25 -14.78
N CYS A 181 11.87 14.32 -15.44
CA CYS A 181 12.32 15.55 -16.09
C CYS A 181 11.46 15.85 -17.33
N GLN A 182 10.52 16.78 -17.21
CA GLN A 182 9.65 17.24 -18.30
C GLN A 182 9.96 18.71 -18.66
N PRO A 183 10.09 19.06 -19.96
CA PRO A 183 10.24 20.45 -20.36
C PRO A 183 8.91 21.21 -20.18
N PHE A 184 8.98 22.46 -19.72
CA PHE A 184 7.82 23.37 -19.68
C PHE A 184 7.49 23.91 -21.09
N SER A 185 7.06 23.03 -22.00
CA SER A 185 6.78 23.37 -23.40
C SER A 185 5.80 24.53 -23.55
N LEU A 186 4.76 24.60 -22.71
CA LEU A 186 3.80 25.70 -22.65
C LEU A 186 4.44 27.04 -22.29
N ALA A 187 5.43 27.07 -21.40
CA ALA A 187 6.18 28.28 -21.08
C ALA A 187 7.05 28.71 -22.27
N GLY A 188 7.60 27.74 -23.01
CA GLY A 188 8.33 27.99 -24.26
C GLY A 188 7.45 28.57 -25.36
N VAL A 189 6.25 28.03 -25.56
CA VAL A 189 5.25 28.53 -26.52
C VAL A 189 4.74 29.91 -26.09
N SER A 190 4.41 30.10 -24.81
CA SER A 190 3.96 31.40 -24.27
C SER A 190 5.04 32.48 -24.41
N LYS A 191 6.31 32.16 -24.13
CA LYS A 191 7.45 33.07 -24.36
C LYS A 191 7.62 33.40 -25.84
N LYS A 192 7.54 32.41 -26.74
CA LYS A 192 7.64 32.64 -28.19
C LYS A 192 6.50 33.49 -28.73
N ASN A 193 5.27 33.25 -28.25
CA ASN A 193 4.09 34.03 -28.61
C ASN A 193 4.18 35.47 -28.08
N ALA A 194 4.61 35.67 -26.83
CA ALA A 194 4.86 37.01 -26.26
C ALA A 194 5.98 37.77 -27.00
N LEU A 195 6.92 37.05 -27.63
CA LEU A 195 8.00 37.62 -28.44
C LEU A 195 7.66 37.71 -29.95
N GLY A 196 6.43 37.39 -30.35
CA GLY A 196 6.00 37.43 -31.76
C GLY A 196 6.73 36.43 -32.68
N ARG A 197 7.30 35.36 -32.13
CA ARG A 197 8.06 34.35 -32.88
C ARG A 197 7.20 33.12 -33.14
N ALA A 198 7.27 32.60 -34.37
CA ALA A 198 6.65 31.32 -34.71
C ALA A 198 7.20 30.20 -33.81
N HIS A 199 6.30 29.39 -33.27
CA HIS A 199 6.60 28.12 -32.63
C HIS A 199 6.46 27.03 -33.69
N GLY A 200 7.53 26.27 -33.92
CA GLY A 200 7.53 25.05 -34.74
C GLY A 200 7.46 23.82 -33.87
#